data_AF-A0ABD1X7M1-F1
#
_entry.id   AF-A0ABD1X7M1-F1
#
_cell.length_a   1.000
_cell.length_b   1.000
_cell.length_c   1.000
_cell.angle_alpha   90.00
_cell.angle_beta   90.00
_cell.angle_gamma   90.00
#
_symmetry.space_group_name_H-M   'P 1'
#
loop_
_entity.id
_entity.type
_entity.pdbx_description
1 polymer ?
#
loop_
_entity_poly.entity_id
_entity_poly.type
_entity_poly.pdbx_seq_one_letter_code
_entity_poly.pdbx_strand_id
1 'polypeptide(L)'
;MMLYRGGVQQVSVPELGIGDIIRVLKRLKERFEGHHSIIILDRALDVAAKLSSRYLKGRQLSEKRINLIDEACANVRVKPKSLPDQICNLERKLAVLEDELRARDAER
;
A
#
# COMPACT_ATOMS: atom_id res chain seq x y z
N MET A 1 -11.74 49.85 -25.96
CA MET A 1 -10.60 49.16 -25.33
C MET A 1 -10.98 48.87 -23.88
N MET A 2 -11.68 47.75 -23.63
CA MET A 2 -12.07 47.32 -22.28
C MET A 2 -10.84 46.73 -21.60
N LEU A 3 -10.29 47.46 -20.62
CA LEU A 3 -9.20 46.96 -19.79
C LEU A 3 -9.79 45.99 -18.76
N TYR A 4 -9.39 44.73 -18.83
CA TYR A 4 -9.79 43.68 -17.88
C TYR A 4 -9.24 44.03 -16.49
N ARG A 5 -10.05 44.69 -15.66
CA ARG A 5 -9.79 44.85 -14.21
C ARG A 5 -10.20 43.56 -13.47
N GLY A 6 -9.62 42.43 -13.86
CA GLY A 6 -9.88 41.14 -13.22
C GLY A 6 -8.81 40.85 -12.17
N GLY A 7 -9.04 41.22 -10.92
CA GLY A 7 -8.21 40.73 -9.80
C GLY A 7 -8.44 39.23 -9.55
N VAL A 8 -7.48 38.57 -8.89
CA VAL A 8 -7.66 37.17 -8.46
C VAL A 8 -8.72 37.10 -7.35
N GLN A 9 -9.76 36.30 -7.57
CA GLN A 9 -10.75 35.98 -6.53
C GLN A 9 -10.15 34.91 -5.63
N GLN A 10 -10.04 35.18 -4.32
CA GLN A 10 -9.69 34.13 -3.38
C GLN A 10 -10.84 33.13 -3.26
N VAL A 11 -10.54 31.87 -3.55
CA VAL A 11 -11.44 30.73 -3.36
C VAL A 11 -10.88 29.89 -2.22
N SER A 12 -11.66 29.74 -1.14
CA SER A 12 -11.29 28.88 -0.02
C SER A 12 -11.62 27.42 -0.35
N VAL A 13 -10.65 26.54 -0.15
CA VAL A 13 -10.84 25.09 -0.32
C VAL A 13 -10.73 24.43 1.05
N PRO A 14 -11.85 23.93 1.61
CA PRO A 14 -11.82 23.25 2.90
C PRO A 14 -11.13 21.88 2.78
N GLU A 15 -10.67 21.37 3.92
CA GLU A 15 -10.09 20.04 4.00
C GLU A 15 -11.15 18.95 3.84
N LEU A 16 -10.77 17.84 3.19
CA LEU A 16 -11.67 16.72 2.91
C LEU A 16 -12.01 15.90 4.15
N GLY A 17 -13.29 15.61 4.31
CA GLY A 17 -13.79 14.67 5.31
C GLY A 17 -13.41 13.22 4.97
N ILE A 18 -13.69 12.31 5.90
CA ILE A 18 -13.38 10.86 5.72
C ILE A 18 -14.11 10.29 4.50
N GLY A 19 -15.40 10.62 4.34
CA GLY A 19 -16.21 10.14 3.22
C GLY A 19 -15.70 10.63 1.87
N ASP A 20 -15.23 11.88 1.80
CA ASP A 20 -14.68 12.45 0.57
C ASP A 20 -13.35 11.81 0.20
N ILE A 21 -12.49 11.54 1.19
CA ILE A 21 -11.24 10.80 0.96
C ILE A 21 -11.52 9.40 0.42
N ILE A 22 -12.50 8.68 0.95
CA ILE A 22 -12.86 7.35 0.42
C ILE A 22 -13.25 7.46 -1.06
N ARG A 23 -14.06 8.46 -1.44
CA ARG A 23 -14.46 8.68 -2.83
C ARG A 23 -13.26 8.99 -3.73
N VAL A 24 -12.35 9.85 -3.27
CA VAL A 24 -11.10 10.17 -3.99
C VAL A 24 -10.24 8.92 -4.17
N LEU A 25 -10.04 8.13 -3.11
CA LEU A 25 -9.26 6.90 -3.16
C LEU A 25 -9.88 5.86 -4.10
N LYS A 26 -11.20 5.72 -4.11
CA LYS A 26 -11.91 4.84 -5.06
C LYS A 26 -11.66 5.25 -6.51
N ARG A 27 -11.62 6.56 -6.79
CA ARG A 27 -11.28 7.08 -8.13
C ARG A 27 -9.82 6.84 -8.50
N LEU A 28 -8.92 6.88 -7.52
CA LEU A 28 -7.48 6.64 -7.75
C LEU A 28 -7.09 5.15 -7.75
N LYS A 29 -8.01 4.26 -7.32
CA LYS A 29 -7.79 2.83 -7.15
C LYS A 29 -7.15 2.19 -8.38
N GLU A 30 -7.80 2.31 -9.54
CA GLU A 30 -7.32 1.68 -10.78
C GLU A 30 -5.90 2.14 -11.15
N ARG A 31 -5.59 3.41 -10.89
CA ARG A 31 -4.26 3.96 -11.15
C ARG A 31 -3.21 3.39 -10.19
N PHE A 32 -3.53 3.25 -8.90
CA PHE A 32 -2.62 2.64 -7.94
C PHE A 32 -2.42 1.14 -8.20
N GLU A 33 -3.49 0.42 -8.52
CA GLU A 33 -3.43 -1.00 -8.89
C GLU A 33 -2.55 -1.21 -10.11
N GLY A 34 -2.70 -0.38 -11.16
CA GLY A 34 -1.85 -0.43 -12.35
C GLY A 34 -0.39 -0.10 -12.04
N HIS A 35 -0.13 0.98 -11.30
CA HIS A 35 1.23 1.43 -10.99
C HIS A 35 2.00 0.43 -10.12
N HIS A 36 1.36 -0.09 -9.07
CA HIS A 36 1.96 -1.05 -8.15
C HIS A 36 1.74 -2.50 -8.57
N SER A 37 0.98 -2.79 -9.62
CA SER A 37 0.62 -4.15 -10.05
C SER A 37 0.11 -5.03 -8.89
N ILE A 38 -0.79 -4.47 -8.10
CA ILE A 38 -1.47 -5.13 -6.98
C ILE A 38 -2.99 -5.00 -7.14
N ILE A 39 -3.74 -5.73 -6.31
CA ILE A 39 -5.18 -5.58 -6.19
C ILE A 39 -5.48 -4.93 -4.84
N ILE A 40 -6.28 -3.86 -4.84
CA ILE A 40 -6.68 -3.12 -3.65
C ILE A 40 -8.11 -3.52 -3.30
N LEU A 41 -8.29 -4.05 -2.09
CA LEU A 41 -9.61 -4.39 -1.56
C LEU A 41 -10.37 -3.11 -1.18
N ASP A 42 -11.66 -3.03 -1.50
CA ASP A 42 -12.48 -1.86 -1.13
C ASP A 42 -12.50 -1.63 0.40
N ARG A 43 -12.54 -2.71 1.17
CA ARG A 43 -12.41 -2.66 2.64
C ARG A 43 -11.08 -2.05 3.08
N ALA A 44 -10.00 -2.27 2.33
CA ALA A 44 -8.70 -1.69 2.66
C ALA A 44 -8.72 -0.16 2.53
N LEU A 45 -9.42 0.38 1.53
CA LEU A 45 -9.60 1.84 1.36
C LEU A 45 -10.38 2.44 2.54
N ASP A 46 -11.47 1.81 2.96
CA ASP A 46 -12.28 2.26 4.09
C ASP A 46 -11.49 2.26 5.41
N VAL A 47 -10.73 1.18 5.66
CA VAL A 47 -9.89 1.06 6.85
C VAL A 47 -8.77 2.09 6.82
N ALA A 48 -8.12 2.27 5.69
CA ALA A 48 -7.03 3.23 5.57
C ALA A 48 -7.51 4.68 5.73
N ALA A 49 -8.68 5.05 5.21
CA ALA A 49 -9.28 6.36 5.45
C ALA A 49 -9.59 6.61 6.95
N LYS A 50 -10.09 5.59 7.66
CA LYS A 50 -10.36 5.68 9.11
C LYS A 50 -9.09 5.79 9.95
N LEU A 51 -8.11 4.93 9.69
CA LEU A 51 -6.84 4.91 10.44
C LEU A 51 -6.03 6.18 10.18
N SER A 52 -5.95 6.61 8.93
CA SER A 52 -5.25 7.83 8.58
C SER A 52 -5.88 9.06 9.25
N SER A 53 -7.21 9.15 9.33
CA SER A 53 -7.88 10.23 10.07
C SER A 53 -7.65 10.18 11.59
N ARG A 54 -7.37 9.00 12.16
CA ARG A 54 -7.11 8.85 13.60
C ARG A 54 -5.68 9.22 13.97
N TYR A 55 -4.71 8.84 13.13
CA TYR A 55 -3.29 8.90 13.47
C TYR A 55 -2.53 10.01 12.74
N LEU A 56 -2.96 10.44 11.55
CA LEU A 56 -2.36 11.59 10.87
C LEU A 56 -2.93 12.88 11.45
N LYS A 57 -2.04 13.78 11.87
CA LYS A 57 -2.37 15.11 12.39
C LYS A 57 -1.55 16.19 11.67
N GLY A 58 -2.02 17.43 11.79
CA GLY A 58 -1.36 18.61 11.23
C GLY A 58 -2.00 19.08 9.92
N ARG A 59 -1.27 19.91 9.17
CA ARG A 59 -1.74 20.47 7.89
C ARG A 59 -1.62 19.44 6.77
N GLN A 60 -2.37 19.67 5.69
CA GLN A 60 -2.34 18.89 4.44
C GLN A 60 -2.68 17.40 4.66
N LEU A 61 -3.73 17.10 5.43
CA LEU A 61 -4.10 15.71 5.72
C LEU A 61 -4.52 14.96 4.46
N SER A 62 -5.18 15.62 3.51
CA SER A 62 -5.58 14.98 2.24
C SER A 62 -4.38 14.41 1.47
N GLU A 63 -3.32 15.21 1.32
CA GLU A 63 -2.07 14.79 0.67
C GLU A 63 -1.41 13.64 1.43
N LYS A 64 -1.24 13.78 2.75
CA LYS A 64 -0.62 12.76 3.60
C LYS A 64 -1.37 11.42 3.56
N ARG A 65 -2.71 11.48 3.48
CA ARG A 65 -3.56 10.28 3.35
C ARG A 65 -3.30 9.55 2.04
N ILE A 66 -3.16 10.28 0.94
CA ILE A 66 -2.87 9.69 -0.38
C ILE A 66 -1.47 9.06 -0.37
N ASN A 67 -0.46 9.77 0.15
CA ASN A 67 0.91 9.26 0.24
C ASN A 67 0.99 7.98 1.09
N LEU A 68 0.27 7.92 2.22
CA LEU A 68 0.22 6.71 3.05
C LEU A 68 -0.30 5.48 2.28
N ILE A 69 -1.29 5.66 1.41
CA ILE A 69 -1.81 4.56 0.58
C ILE A 69 -0.76 4.14 -0.43
N ASP A 70 -0.10 5.10 -1.08
CA ASP A 70 0.92 4.83 -2.09
C ASP A 70 2.11 4.04 -1.51
N GLU A 71 2.60 4.46 -0.34
CA GLU A 71 3.64 3.74 0.41
C GLU A 71 3.19 2.34 0.82
N ALA A 72 1.93 2.17 1.24
CA ALA A 72 1.38 0.87 1.56
C ALA A 72 1.32 -0.05 0.32
N CYS A 73 0.98 0.50 -0.85
CA CYS A 73 0.97 -0.26 -2.10
C CYS A 73 2.38 -0.68 -2.51
N ALA A 74 3.36 0.22 -2.41
CA ALA A 74 4.77 -0.08 -2.68
C ALA A 74 5.29 -1.18 -1.74
N ASN A 75 4.94 -1.12 -0.46
CA ASN A 75 5.33 -2.13 0.52
C ASN A 75 4.73 -3.51 0.16
N VAL A 76 3.45 -3.57 -0.25
CA VAL A 76 2.83 -4.84 -0.68
C VAL A 76 3.52 -5.42 -1.92
N ARG A 77 3.93 -4.57 -2.88
CA ARG A 77 4.70 -5.01 -4.05
C ARG A 77 6.05 -5.63 -3.65
N VAL A 78 6.80 -4.95 -2.79
CA VAL A 78 8.18 -5.32 -2.45
C VAL A 78 8.23 -6.51 -1.48
N LYS A 79 7.14 -6.78 -0.75
CA LYS A 79 7.09 -7.92 0.16
C LYS A 79 7.46 -9.21 -0.58
N PRO A 80 8.48 -9.95 -0.12
CA PRO A 80 8.84 -11.21 -0.73
C PRO A 80 7.62 -12.13 -0.64
N LYS A 81 7.29 -12.80 -1.74
CA LYS A 81 6.38 -13.95 -1.72
C LYS A 81 7.10 -15.08 -1.00
N SER A 82 7.15 -15.00 0.32
CA SER A 82 7.60 -16.09 1.15
C SER A 82 6.73 -17.31 0.84
N LEU A 83 7.36 -18.46 0.68
CA LEU A 83 6.63 -19.71 0.62
C LEU A 83 5.79 -19.85 1.89
N PRO A 84 4.61 -20.49 1.82
CA PRO A 84 3.86 -20.84 3.02
C PRO A 84 4.78 -21.51 4.04
N ASP A 85 4.62 -21.20 5.33
CA ASP A 85 5.51 -21.71 6.38
C ASP A 85 5.62 -23.24 6.36
N GLN A 86 4.55 -23.92 5.97
CA GLN A 86 4.51 -25.37 5.79
C GLN A 86 5.53 -25.85 4.74
N ILE A 87 5.63 -25.16 3.61
CA ILE A 87 6.59 -25.49 2.54
C ILE A 87 8.01 -25.18 3.02
N CYS A 88 8.25 -24.01 3.62
CA CYS A 88 9.57 -23.70 4.18
C CYS A 88 10.03 -24.73 5.22
N ASN A 89 9.12 -25.23 6.05
CA ASN A 89 9.43 -26.25 7.05
C ASN A 89 9.74 -27.61 6.41
N LEU A 90 9.03 -27.98 5.33
CA LEU A 90 9.29 -29.22 4.60
C LEU A 90 10.62 -29.16 3.85
N GLU A 91 10.93 -28.05 3.17
CA GLU A 91 12.22 -27.86 2.48
C GLU A 91 13.39 -27.92 3.46
N ARG A 92 13.24 -27.31 4.63
CA ARG A 92 14.28 -27.38 5.68
C ARG A 92 14.49 -28.80 6.19
N LYS A 93 13.41 -29.58 6.35
CA LYS A 93 13.52 -31.00 6.73
C LYS A 93 14.16 -31.84 5.62
N LEU A 94 13.79 -31.59 4.36
CA LEU A 94 14.37 -32.29 3.22
C LEU A 94 15.89 -32.06 3.15
N ALA A 95 16.33 -30.81 3.29
CA ALA A 95 17.75 -30.47 3.27
C ALA A 95 18.54 -31.20 4.38
N VAL A 96 18.00 -31.26 5.60
CA VAL A 96 18.62 -32.01 6.71
C VAL A 96 18.73 -33.50 6.37
N LEU A 97 17.66 -34.10 5.85
CA LEU A 97 17.66 -35.52 5.48
C LEU A 97 18.64 -35.82 4.33
N GLU A 98 18.75 -34.93 3.34
CA GLU A 98 19.72 -35.07 2.24
C GLU A 98 21.17 -34.97 2.71
N ASP A 99 21.44 -34.08 3.66
CA ASP A 99 22.77 -33.95 4.27
C ASP A 99 23.11 -35.19 5.12
N GLU A 100 22.15 -35.72 5.90
CA GLU A 100 22.31 -36.97 6.64
C GLU A 100 22.58 -38.16 5.70
N LEU A 101 21.87 -38.23 4.57
CA LEU A 101 22.04 -39.30 3.58
C LEU A 101 23.40 -39.22 2.90
N ARG A 102 23.83 -38.01 2.50
CA ARG A 102 25.17 -37.78 1.91
C ARG A 102 26.30 -38.11 2.89
N ALA A 103 26.17 -37.73 4.16
CA ALA A 103 27.15 -38.07 5.19
C ALA A 103 27.28 -39.59 5.34
N ARG A 104 26.14 -40.30 5.37
CA ARG A 104 26.11 -41.75 5.50
C ARG A 104 26.70 -42.47 4.28
N ASP A 105 26.43 -41.98 3.07
CA ASP A 105 26.98 -42.55 1.84
C ASP A 105 28.50 -42.32 1.72
N ALA A 106 29.03 -41.24 2.29
CA ALA A 106 30.47 -40.97 2.34
C ALA A 106 31.25 -41.86 3.33
N GLU A 107 30.57 -42.48 4.30
CA GLU A 107 31.15 -43.43 5.25
C GLU A 107 31.20 -44.87 4.72
N ARG A 108 30.74 -45.11 3.48
CA ARG A 108 30.59 -46.43 2.86
C ARG A 108 31.67 -46.70 1.83
#